data_AF-A0A1H4HKF9-F1
#
_entry.id   AF-A0A1H4HKF9-F1
#
_cell.length_a   1.000
_cell.length_b   1.000
_cell.length_c   1.000
_cell.angle_alpha   90.00
_cell.angle_beta   90.00
_cell.angle_gamma   90.00
#
_symmetry.space_group_name_H-M   'P 1'
#
loop_
_entity.id
_entity.type
_entity.pdbx_description
1 polymer ?
#
loop_
_entity_poly.entity_id
_entity_poly.type
_entity_poly.pdbx_seq_one_letter_code
_entity_poly.pdbx_strand_id
1 'polypeptide(L)'
;MENAEEKMEAMEQAIDSFIPKMQEMQTAITEQAKVKIPDYKEDFDKIIQFSQKTSEGINKSLTHFKESVNVLIEVIQSIPKQEPVQHHHHFDIKSKVFVTSFVIMLLTVAVSIGLAVSFGIGYMKRYHEATSYSIVRAFYPKVAKYVDNAYSTNAEEIIREAEIRIEEQKTLSSEDYERMIDKRDKKRSKDQMKSKRKRK
;
A
#
# COMPACT_ATOMS: atom_id res chain seq x y z
N MET A 1 -123.44 19.77 37.41
CA MET A 1 -122.73 20.70 38.32
C MET A 1 -121.53 20.03 38.97
N GLU A 2 -121.61 18.73 39.27
CA GLU A 2 -120.54 17.85 39.80
C GLU A 2 -119.17 17.95 39.05
N ASN A 3 -119.18 18.02 37.71
CA ASN A 3 -117.94 18.05 36.89
C ASN A 3 -117.18 19.40 36.94
N ALA A 4 -117.79 20.46 37.46
CA ALA A 4 -117.12 21.77 37.62
C ALA A 4 -116.47 21.90 39.00
N GLU A 5 -117.08 21.30 40.04
CA GLU A 5 -116.57 21.29 41.41
C GLU A 5 -115.36 20.36 41.54
N GLU A 6 -115.39 19.15 40.98
CA GLU A 6 -114.22 18.24 40.95
C GLU A 6 -113.02 18.87 40.23
N LYS A 7 -113.25 19.64 39.17
CA LYS A 7 -112.18 20.36 38.46
C LYS A 7 -111.61 21.50 39.27
N MET A 8 -112.45 22.16 40.07
CA MET A 8 -112.03 23.25 40.94
C MET A 8 -111.23 22.71 42.13
N GLU A 9 -111.67 21.60 42.72
CA GLU A 9 -110.98 20.91 43.81
C GLU A 9 -109.64 20.30 43.34
N ALA A 10 -109.60 19.69 42.15
CA ALA A 10 -108.34 19.24 41.54
C ALA A 10 -107.38 20.39 41.21
N MET A 11 -107.91 21.56 40.84
CA MET A 11 -107.11 22.76 40.58
C MET A 11 -106.58 23.37 41.88
N GLU A 12 -107.39 23.39 42.94
CA GLU A 12 -106.99 23.85 44.27
C GLU A 12 -105.90 22.95 44.85
N GLN A 13 -106.07 21.63 44.73
CA GLN A 13 -105.07 20.64 45.13
C GLN A 13 -103.78 20.75 44.29
N ALA A 14 -103.90 21.06 42.99
CA ALA A 14 -102.75 21.31 42.14
C ALA A 14 -102.00 22.58 42.57
N ILE A 15 -102.72 23.66 42.88
CA ILE A 15 -102.17 24.93 43.37
C ILE A 15 -101.48 24.72 44.73
N ASP A 16 -102.14 24.02 45.66
CA ASP A 16 -101.59 23.71 46.98
C ASP A 16 -100.34 22.83 46.90
N SER A 17 -100.22 21.97 45.89
CA SER A 17 -98.99 21.20 45.64
C SER A 17 -97.88 22.03 44.97
N PHE A 18 -98.24 23.10 44.25
CA PHE A 18 -97.32 23.89 43.43
C PHE A 18 -96.66 25.03 44.23
N ILE A 19 -97.39 25.65 45.15
CA ILE A 19 -96.89 26.69 46.05
C ILE A 19 -95.63 26.23 46.83
N PRO A 20 -95.60 25.07 47.52
CA PRO A 20 -94.42 24.64 48.25
C PRO A 20 -93.25 24.31 47.33
N LYS A 21 -93.48 23.75 46.13
CA LYS A 21 -92.42 23.49 45.14
C LYS A 21 -91.78 24.77 44.62
N MET A 22 -92.58 25.81 44.38
CA MET A 22 -92.06 27.12 44.00
C MET A 22 -91.22 27.74 45.11
N GLN A 23 -91.64 27.59 46.37
CA GLN A 23 -90.84 28.04 47.52
C GLN A 23 -89.54 27.27 47.66
N GLU A 24 -89.56 25.94 47.52
CA GLU A 24 -88.37 25.09 47.53
C GLU A 24 -87.38 25.48 46.43
N MET A 25 -87.88 25.71 45.21
CA MET A 25 -87.08 26.15 44.07
C MET A 25 -86.51 27.56 44.30
N GLN A 26 -87.31 28.48 44.86
CA GLN A 26 -86.85 29.82 45.23
C GLN A 26 -85.72 29.73 46.27
N THR A 27 -85.87 28.89 47.30
CA THR A 27 -84.82 28.68 48.31
C THR A 27 -83.57 28.05 47.71
N ALA A 28 -83.70 27.05 46.84
CA ALA A 28 -82.57 26.40 46.18
C ALA A 28 -81.81 27.37 45.25
N ILE A 29 -82.53 28.23 44.51
CA ILE A 29 -81.90 29.29 43.69
C ILE A 29 -81.20 30.31 44.58
N THR A 30 -81.80 30.68 45.71
CA THR A 30 -81.21 31.66 46.65
C THR A 30 -79.97 31.09 47.36
N GLU A 31 -79.95 29.78 47.65
CA GLU A 31 -78.78 29.09 48.19
C GLU A 31 -77.67 28.93 47.15
N GLN A 32 -78.01 28.57 45.90
CA GLN A 32 -77.04 28.51 44.81
C GLN A 32 -76.46 29.90 44.46
N ALA A 33 -77.27 30.96 44.52
CA ALA A 33 -76.81 32.32 44.31
C ALA A 33 -75.86 32.84 45.41
N LYS A 34 -75.85 32.20 46.59
CA LYS A 34 -74.86 32.47 47.66
C LYS A 34 -73.51 31.79 47.41
N VAL A 35 -73.43 30.84 46.47
CA VAL A 35 -72.17 30.19 46.09
C VAL A 35 -71.37 31.17 45.23
N LYS A 36 -70.48 31.92 45.86
CA LYS A 36 -69.48 32.73 45.15
C LYS A 36 -68.54 31.79 44.42
N ILE A 37 -68.61 31.77 43.09
CA ILE A 37 -67.61 31.11 42.25
C ILE A 37 -66.26 31.80 42.55
N PRO A 38 -65.24 31.06 43.02
CA PRO A 38 -63.93 31.66 43.29
C PRO A 38 -63.34 32.25 42.00
N ASP A 39 -62.73 33.43 42.09
CA ASP A 39 -62.03 34.02 40.95
C ASP A 39 -60.66 33.33 40.79
N TYR A 40 -60.57 32.44 39.81
CA TYR A 40 -59.36 31.65 39.53
C TYR A 40 -58.37 32.38 38.62
N LYS A 41 -58.59 33.66 38.27
CA LYS A 41 -57.74 34.39 37.33
C LYS A 41 -56.28 34.45 37.77
N GLU A 42 -56.02 34.64 39.06
CA GLU A 42 -54.66 34.62 39.61
C GLU A 42 -53.98 33.25 39.51
N ASP A 43 -54.74 32.16 39.67
CA ASP A 43 -54.18 30.81 39.60
C ASP A 43 -53.87 30.41 38.16
N PHE A 44 -54.70 30.83 37.20
CA PHE A 44 -54.39 30.69 35.78
C PHE A 44 -53.15 31.50 35.36
N ASP A 45 -53.00 32.73 35.87
CA ASP A 45 -51.80 33.55 35.60
C ASP A 45 -50.53 32.90 36.17
N LYS A 46 -50.60 32.27 37.36
CA LYS A 46 -49.47 31.50 37.92
C LYS A 46 -49.10 30.30 37.04
N ILE A 47 -50.10 29.59 36.50
CA ILE A 47 -49.87 28.44 35.61
C ILE A 47 -49.20 28.90 34.30
N ILE A 48 -49.66 30.02 33.73
CA ILE A 48 -49.07 30.60 32.51
C ILE A 48 -47.62 31.02 32.77
N GLN A 49 -47.35 31.73 33.87
CA GLN A 49 -45.98 32.13 34.23
C GLN A 49 -45.08 30.92 34.47
N PHE A 50 -45.58 29.89 35.15
CA PHE A 50 -44.81 28.66 35.38
C PHE A 50 -44.48 27.95 34.05
N SER A 51 -45.45 27.87 33.13
CA SER A 51 -45.25 27.29 31.81
C SER A 51 -44.21 28.05 30.98
N GLN A 52 -44.29 29.39 30.97
CA GLN A 52 -43.33 30.25 30.27
C GLN A 52 -41.92 30.10 30.83
N LYS A 53 -41.77 30.18 32.16
CA LYS A 53 -40.47 30.01 32.82
C LYS A 53 -39.85 28.63 32.57
N THR A 54 -40.69 27.59 32.53
CA THR A 54 -40.25 26.22 32.22
C THR A 54 -39.83 26.11 30.75
N SER A 55 -40.59 26.69 29.83
CA SER A 55 -40.25 26.73 28.40
C SER A 55 -38.93 27.44 28.12
N GLU A 56 -38.69 28.58 28.77
CA GLU A 56 -37.42 29.31 28.67
C GLU A 56 -36.24 28.48 29.20
N GLY A 57 -36.42 27.81 30.34
CA GLY A 57 -35.40 26.92 30.90
C GLY A 57 -35.06 25.75 29.97
N ILE A 58 -36.07 25.12 29.37
CA ILE A 58 -35.91 24.03 28.40
C ILE A 58 -35.21 24.52 27.13
N ASN A 59 -35.63 25.66 26.58
CA ASN A 59 -35.02 26.23 25.38
C ASN A 59 -33.55 26.62 25.59
N LYS A 60 -33.22 27.17 26.75
CA LYS A 60 -31.84 27.48 27.12
C LYS A 60 -30.99 26.20 27.22
N SER A 61 -31.53 25.16 27.87
CA SER A 61 -30.86 23.85 27.96
C SER A 61 -30.65 23.21 26.59
N LEU A 62 -31.66 23.25 25.71
CA LEU A 62 -31.55 22.76 24.33
C LEU A 62 -30.48 23.51 23.53
N THR A 63 -30.37 24.81 23.74
CA THR A 63 -29.38 25.65 23.06
C THR A 63 -27.96 25.28 23.50
N HIS A 64 -27.72 25.15 24.81
CA HIS A 64 -26.43 24.68 25.33
C HIS A 64 -26.09 23.25 24.89
N PHE A 65 -27.09 22.37 24.81
CA PHE A 65 -26.90 21.02 24.30
C PHE A 65 -26.50 21.03 22.82
N LYS A 66 -27.19 21.83 22.00
CA LYS A 66 -26.85 21.99 20.57
C LYS A 66 -25.43 22.52 20.36
N GLU A 67 -25.03 23.50 21.17
CA GLU A 67 -23.68 24.06 21.14
C GLU A 67 -22.62 23.01 21.53
N SER A 68 -22.89 22.23 22.58
CA SER A 68 -22.01 21.12 22.99
C SER A 68 -21.88 20.04 21.92
N VAL A 69 -22.97 19.70 21.24
CA VAL A 69 -22.96 18.73 20.13
C VAL A 69 -22.17 19.27 18.94
N ASN A 70 -22.31 20.56 18.61
CA ASN A 70 -21.55 21.18 17.52
C ASN A 70 -20.04 21.17 17.79
N VAL A 71 -19.61 21.48 19.02
CA VAL A 71 -18.21 21.39 19.43
C VAL A 71 -17.70 19.95 19.26
N LEU A 72 -18.51 18.96 19.63
CA LEU A 72 -18.13 17.55 19.52
C LEU A 72 -18.01 17.09 18.06
N ILE A 73 -18.90 17.57 17.19
CA ILE A 73 -18.82 17.35 15.73
C ILE A 73 -17.56 17.98 15.16
N GLU A 74 -17.22 19.20 15.57
CA GLU A 74 -16.02 19.91 15.12
C GLU A 74 -14.74 19.18 15.55
N VAL A 75 -14.69 18.68 16.79
CA VAL A 75 -13.57 17.85 17.28
C VAL A 75 -13.46 16.58 16.44
N ILE A 76 -14.56 15.88 16.18
CA ILE A 76 -14.54 14.66 15.35
C ILE A 76 -14.07 14.95 13.93
N GLN A 77 -14.45 16.09 13.34
CA GLN A 77 -14.00 16.51 12.01
C GLN A 77 -12.52 16.94 12.00
N SER A 78 -12.01 17.45 13.12
CA SER A 78 -10.59 17.82 13.27
C SER A 78 -9.66 16.61 13.43
N ILE A 79 -10.20 15.44 13.78
CA ILE A 79 -9.43 14.19 13.81
C ILE A 79 -9.10 13.81 12.36
N PRO A 80 -7.81 13.76 11.99
CA PRO A 80 -7.43 13.35 10.64
C PRO A 80 -7.90 11.92 10.39
N LYS A 81 -8.67 11.70 9.30
CA LYS A 81 -9.21 10.38 8.90
C LYS A 81 -8.14 9.29 8.72
N GLN A 82 -6.89 9.72 8.55
CA GLN A 82 -5.72 8.86 8.44
C GLN A 82 -4.66 9.53 9.30
N GLU A 83 -4.30 8.93 10.43
CA GLU A 83 -2.99 9.20 11.00
C GLU A 83 -1.97 8.91 9.89
N PRO A 84 -1.12 9.87 9.51
CA PRO A 84 0.00 9.55 8.64
C PRO A 84 0.89 8.63 9.47
N VAL A 85 0.73 7.32 9.29
CA VAL A 85 1.61 6.32 9.86
C VAL A 85 2.96 6.57 9.22
N GLN A 86 3.76 7.42 9.86
CA GLN A 86 5.14 7.62 9.48
C GLN A 86 5.85 6.33 9.87
N HIS A 87 5.98 5.43 8.89
CA HIS A 87 6.84 4.26 8.99
C HIS A 87 8.28 4.75 9.13
N HIS A 88 8.67 5.09 10.36
CA HIS A 88 10.06 5.31 10.71
C HIS A 88 10.73 3.94 10.66
N HIS A 89 11.36 3.63 9.53
CA HIS A 89 12.29 2.51 9.44
C HIS A 89 13.52 2.84 10.30
N HIS A 90 13.39 2.62 11.61
CA HIS A 90 14.54 2.57 12.51
C HIS A 90 15.35 1.33 12.13
N PHE A 91 16.31 1.53 11.23
CA PHE A 91 17.41 0.57 11.07
C PHE A 91 18.22 0.62 12.35
N ASP A 92 18.02 -0.38 13.21
CA ASP A 92 18.80 -0.57 14.43
C ASP A 92 20.30 -0.49 14.07
N ILE A 93 21.08 0.23 14.89
CA ILE A 93 22.50 0.52 14.63
C ILE A 93 23.29 -0.80 14.44
N LYS A 94 22.86 -1.86 15.14
CA LYS A 94 23.39 -3.22 14.97
C LYS A 94 23.15 -3.79 13.57
N SER A 95 21.99 -3.52 12.97
CA SER A 95 21.66 -3.91 11.60
C SER A 95 22.52 -3.17 10.58
N LYS A 96 22.81 -1.88 10.82
CA LYS A 96 23.66 -1.07 9.93
C LYS A 96 25.08 -1.64 9.82
N VAL A 97 25.68 -2.10 10.93
CA VAL A 97 27.00 -2.73 10.93
C VAL A 97 26.97 -4.08 10.22
N PHE A 98 25.92 -4.88 10.46
CA PHE A 98 25.76 -6.17 9.80
C PHE A 98 25.64 -6.05 8.28
N VAL A 99 24.79 -5.15 7.79
CA VAL A 99 24.62 -4.88 6.35
C VAL A 99 25.92 -4.37 5.74
N THR A 100 26.60 -3.44 6.42
CA THR A 100 27.89 -2.92 5.91
C THR A 100 28.95 -4.02 5.83
N SER A 101 29.06 -4.86 6.86
CA SER A 101 29.98 -6.00 6.86
C SER A 101 29.65 -7.01 5.77
N PHE A 102 28.37 -7.28 5.52
CA PHE A 102 27.93 -8.18 4.47
C PHE A 102 28.30 -7.66 3.09
N VAL A 103 28.11 -6.36 2.82
CA VAL A 103 28.50 -5.72 1.56
C VAL A 103 30.01 -5.78 1.36
N ILE A 104 30.80 -5.48 2.40
CA ILE A 104 32.27 -5.57 2.33
C ILE A 104 32.70 -7.01 2.04
N MET A 105 32.07 -8.00 2.69
CA MET A 105 32.36 -9.41 2.45
C MET A 105 32.05 -9.84 1.02
N LEU A 106 30.93 -9.39 0.46
CA LEU A 106 30.60 -9.69 -0.95
C LEU A 106 31.61 -9.06 -1.90
N LEU A 107 32.04 -7.82 -1.64
CA LEU A 107 33.05 -7.15 -2.46
C LEU A 107 34.40 -7.87 -2.40
N THR A 108 34.86 -8.30 -1.22
CA THR A 108 36.13 -9.03 -1.10
C THR A 108 36.08 -10.37 -1.81
N VAL A 109 34.95 -11.10 -1.71
CA VAL A 109 34.74 -12.35 -2.44
C VAL A 109 34.78 -12.11 -3.95
N ALA A 110 34.08 -11.08 -4.45
CA ALA A 110 34.06 -10.75 -5.87
C ALA A 110 35.47 -10.41 -6.39
N VAL A 111 36.24 -9.61 -5.65
CA VAL A 111 37.63 -9.28 -6.01
C VAL A 111 38.51 -10.54 -5.99
N SER A 112 38.38 -11.38 -4.97
CA SER A 112 39.15 -12.62 -4.86
C SER A 112 38.86 -13.57 -6.02
N ILE A 113 37.60 -13.72 -6.42
CA ILE A 113 37.21 -14.54 -7.58
C ILE A 113 37.78 -13.93 -8.87
N GLY A 114 37.65 -12.61 -9.05
CA GLY A 114 38.20 -11.92 -10.22
C GLY A 114 39.71 -12.11 -10.35
N LEU A 115 40.45 -11.98 -9.24
CA LEU A 115 41.88 -12.25 -9.19
C LEU A 115 42.19 -13.72 -9.48
N ALA A 116 41.48 -14.66 -8.85
CA ALA A 116 41.69 -16.09 -9.07
C ALA A 116 41.48 -16.49 -10.53
N VAL A 117 40.44 -15.96 -11.19
CA VAL A 117 40.18 -16.20 -12.62
C VAL A 117 41.27 -15.56 -13.49
N SER A 118 41.63 -14.30 -13.20
CA SER A 118 42.67 -13.58 -13.95
C SER A 118 44.01 -14.31 -13.88
N PHE A 119 44.41 -14.74 -12.68
CA PHE A 119 45.62 -15.54 -12.50
C PHE A 119 45.49 -16.93 -13.11
N GLY A 120 44.34 -17.60 -12.99
CA GLY A 120 44.14 -18.94 -13.53
C GLY A 120 44.28 -19.02 -15.06
N ILE A 121 43.69 -18.05 -15.78
CA ILE A 121 43.78 -17.99 -17.25
C ILE A 121 45.23 -17.73 -17.68
N GLY A 122 45.92 -16.78 -17.05
CA GLY A 122 47.32 -16.49 -17.33
C GLY A 122 48.26 -17.63 -16.94
N TYR A 123 47.97 -18.32 -15.84
CA TYR A 123 48.79 -19.39 -15.30
C TYR A 123 48.80 -20.60 -16.23
N MET A 124 47.65 -21.03 -16.74
CA MET A 124 47.59 -22.17 -17.66
C MET A 124 48.41 -21.93 -18.93
N LYS A 125 48.32 -20.72 -19.51
CA LYS A 125 49.10 -20.35 -20.70
C LYS A 125 50.60 -20.37 -20.39
N ARG A 126 51.03 -19.69 -19.32
CA ARG A 126 52.45 -19.64 -18.91
C ARG A 126 52.99 -21.01 -18.51
N TYR A 127 52.19 -21.83 -17.84
CA TYR A 127 52.54 -23.19 -17.47
C TYR A 127 52.76 -24.08 -18.70
N HIS A 128 51.88 -23.95 -19.71
CA HIS A 128 52.04 -24.68 -20.96
C HIS A 128 53.28 -24.24 -21.74
N GLU A 129 53.56 -22.94 -21.81
CA GLU A 129 54.75 -22.40 -22.47
C GLU A 129 56.04 -22.85 -21.74
N ALA A 130 56.07 -22.76 -20.41
CA ALA A 130 57.20 -23.20 -19.61
C ALA A 130 57.45 -24.71 -19.71
N THR A 131 56.39 -25.53 -19.66
CA THR A 131 56.51 -26.98 -19.80
C THR A 131 56.94 -27.36 -21.23
N SER A 132 56.42 -26.71 -22.26
CA SER A 132 56.86 -26.92 -23.65
C SER A 132 58.34 -26.60 -23.83
N TYR A 133 58.81 -25.47 -23.27
CA TYR A 133 60.24 -25.14 -23.30
C TYR A 133 61.10 -26.17 -22.56
N SER A 134 60.64 -26.67 -21.41
CA SER A 134 61.35 -27.70 -20.65
C SER A 134 61.50 -29.01 -21.45
N ILE A 135 60.47 -29.38 -22.21
CA ILE A 135 60.49 -30.55 -23.11
C ILE A 135 61.50 -30.32 -24.24
N VAL A 136 61.47 -29.16 -24.91
CA VAL A 136 62.45 -28.82 -25.96
C VAL A 136 63.88 -28.88 -25.43
N ARG A 137 64.12 -28.38 -24.21
CA ARG A 137 65.43 -28.44 -23.57
C ARG A 137 65.88 -29.87 -23.27
N ALA A 138 64.95 -30.76 -22.90
CA ALA A 138 65.25 -32.17 -22.63
C ALA A 138 65.58 -32.95 -23.90
N PHE A 139 64.79 -32.80 -24.97
CA PHE A 139 64.95 -33.57 -26.21
C PHE A 139 65.90 -32.93 -27.23
N TYR A 140 66.04 -31.60 -27.22
CA TYR A 140 66.86 -30.83 -28.15
C TYR A 140 67.78 -29.82 -27.42
N PRO A 141 68.69 -30.29 -26.56
CA PRO A 141 69.50 -29.43 -25.69
C PRO A 141 70.39 -28.44 -26.46
N LYS A 142 70.86 -28.80 -27.66
CA LYS A 142 71.67 -27.91 -28.51
C LYS A 142 70.86 -26.69 -29.00
N VAL A 143 69.60 -26.91 -29.37
CA VAL A 143 68.70 -25.85 -29.84
C VAL A 143 68.33 -24.94 -28.67
N ALA A 144 67.96 -25.51 -27.52
CA ALA A 144 67.67 -24.73 -26.32
C ALA A 144 68.87 -23.86 -25.88
N LYS A 145 70.10 -24.41 -25.90
CA LYS A 145 71.31 -23.64 -25.58
C LYS A 145 71.57 -22.48 -26.55
N TYR A 146 71.28 -22.67 -27.84
CA TYR A 146 71.36 -21.59 -28.83
C TYR A 146 70.36 -20.48 -28.51
N VAL A 147 69.11 -20.85 -28.21
CA VAL A 147 68.06 -19.88 -27.84
C VAL A 147 68.42 -19.14 -26.55
N ASP A 148 68.88 -19.84 -25.51
CA ASP A 148 69.33 -19.23 -24.25
C ASP A 148 70.47 -18.23 -24.48
N ASN A 149 71.44 -18.57 -25.35
CA ASN A 149 72.56 -17.69 -25.68
C ASN A 149 72.14 -16.50 -26.55
N ALA A 150 71.25 -16.70 -27.52
CA ALA A 150 70.73 -15.63 -28.37
C ALA A 150 69.91 -14.63 -27.52
N TYR A 151 69.08 -15.15 -26.61
CA TYR A 151 68.28 -14.35 -25.69
C TYR A 151 69.14 -13.54 -24.72
N SER A 152 70.22 -14.11 -24.18
CA SER A 152 71.13 -13.39 -23.27
C SER A 152 71.96 -12.32 -23.98
N THR A 153 72.16 -12.45 -25.29
CA THR A 153 72.92 -11.49 -26.10
C THR A 153 72.05 -10.32 -26.56
N ASN A 154 70.85 -10.60 -27.09
CA ASN A 154 69.91 -9.56 -27.51
C ASN A 154 68.46 -10.06 -27.39
N ALA A 155 67.89 -9.96 -26.19
CA ALA A 155 66.55 -10.47 -25.90
C ALA A 155 65.47 -9.80 -26.77
N GLU A 156 65.53 -8.49 -26.95
CA GLU A 156 64.47 -7.72 -27.60
C GLU A 156 64.36 -8.02 -29.09
N GLU A 157 65.48 -8.11 -29.80
CA GLU A 157 65.51 -8.44 -31.22
C GLU A 157 65.03 -9.89 -31.49
N ILE A 158 65.49 -10.83 -30.66
CA ILE A 158 65.11 -12.25 -30.80
C ILE A 158 63.64 -12.48 -30.48
N ILE A 159 63.07 -11.81 -29.46
CA ILE A 159 61.64 -11.87 -29.18
C ILE A 159 60.84 -11.34 -30.37
N ARG A 160 61.22 -10.17 -30.91
CA ARG A 160 60.51 -9.55 -32.03
C ARG A 160 60.53 -10.43 -33.28
N GLU A 161 61.68 -11.01 -33.63
CA GLU A 161 61.78 -11.91 -34.77
C GLU A 161 60.97 -13.20 -34.56
N ALA A 162 60.99 -13.75 -33.34
CA ALA A 162 60.18 -14.92 -32.98
C ALA A 162 58.68 -14.63 -33.10
N GLU A 163 58.21 -13.47 -32.65
CA GLU A 163 56.80 -13.05 -32.77
C GLU A 163 56.36 -12.97 -34.23
N ILE A 164 57.15 -12.32 -35.09
CA ILE A 164 56.87 -12.21 -36.53
C ILE A 164 56.74 -13.61 -37.15
N ARG A 165 57.71 -14.50 -36.90
CA ARG A 165 57.68 -15.86 -37.45
C ARG A 165 56.52 -16.71 -36.91
N ILE A 166 56.15 -16.54 -35.64
CA ILE A 166 55.00 -17.21 -35.04
C ILE A 166 53.70 -16.72 -35.69
N GLU A 167 53.59 -15.43 -35.97
CA GLU A 167 52.41 -14.83 -36.60
C GLU A 167 52.29 -15.28 -38.07
N GLU A 168 53.39 -15.27 -38.82
CA GLU A 168 53.45 -15.84 -40.18
C GLU A 168 53.04 -17.32 -40.22
N GLN A 169 53.48 -18.13 -39.26
CA GLN A 169 53.07 -19.54 -39.19
C GLN A 169 51.59 -19.71 -38.87
N LYS A 170 51.02 -18.84 -38.03
CA LYS A 170 49.59 -18.85 -37.71
C LYS A 170 48.74 -18.47 -38.91
N THR A 171 49.13 -17.43 -39.66
CA THR A 171 48.40 -16.98 -40.85
C THR A 171 48.41 -18.05 -41.94
N LEU A 172 49.58 -18.64 -42.20
CA LEU A 172 49.72 -19.76 -43.13
C LEU A 172 48.83 -20.95 -42.74
N SER A 173 48.79 -21.30 -41.45
CA SER A 173 47.93 -22.38 -40.96
C SER A 173 46.44 -22.06 -41.16
N SER A 174 45.98 -20.84 -40.84
CA SER A 174 44.59 -20.44 -41.05
C SER A 174 44.18 -20.41 -42.52
N GLU A 175 45.06 -19.93 -43.40
CA GLU A 175 44.81 -19.94 -44.85
C GLU A 175 44.66 -21.38 -45.38
N ASP A 176 45.47 -22.31 -44.88
CA ASP A 176 45.35 -23.73 -45.25
C ASP A 176 44.05 -24.36 -44.72
N TYR A 177 43.58 -23.94 -43.54
CA TYR A 177 42.25 -24.32 -43.04
C TYR A 177 41.11 -23.76 -43.91
N GLU A 178 41.19 -22.51 -44.34
CA GLU A 178 40.19 -21.91 -45.23
C GLU A 178 40.16 -22.58 -46.61
N ARG A 179 41.33 -22.89 -47.18
CA ARG A 179 41.45 -23.68 -48.43
C ARG A 179 40.83 -25.07 -48.29
N MET A 180 40.89 -25.69 -47.11
CA MET A 180 40.24 -26.98 -46.83
C MET A 180 38.71 -26.88 -46.73
N ILE A 181 38.17 -25.74 -46.28
CA ILE A 181 36.73 -25.48 -46.23
C ILE A 181 36.20 -25.20 -47.65
N ASP A 182 36.86 -24.32 -48.41
CA ASP A 182 36.46 -24.00 -49.80
C ASP A 182 36.46 -25.25 -50.71
N LYS A 183 37.47 -26.12 -50.58
CA LYS A 183 37.50 -27.41 -51.27
C LYS A 183 36.32 -28.32 -50.91
N ARG A 184 35.89 -28.33 -49.64
CA ARG A 184 34.73 -29.12 -49.19
C ARG A 184 33.42 -28.58 -49.75
N ASP A 185 33.25 -27.26 -49.76
CA ASP A 185 32.02 -26.63 -50.27
C ASP A 185 31.91 -26.73 -51.79
N LYS A 186 33.03 -26.59 -52.51
CA LYS A 186 33.10 -26.84 -53.95
C LYS A 186 32.77 -28.29 -54.31
N LYS A 187 33.17 -29.26 -53.47
CA LYS A 187 32.82 -30.68 -53.64
C LYS A 187 31.33 -30.92 -53.40
N ARG A 188 30.76 -30.37 -52.31
CA ARG A 188 29.31 -30.44 -52.01
C ARG A 188 28.45 -29.83 -53.12
N SER A 189 28.83 -28.67 -53.63
CA SER A 189 28.13 -28.00 -54.73
C SER A 189 28.17 -28.86 -56.02
N LYS A 190 29.32 -29.43 -56.36
CA LYS A 190 29.44 -30.37 -57.49
C LYS A 190 28.57 -31.62 -57.32
N ASP A 191 28.51 -32.18 -56.12
CA ASP A 191 27.70 -33.38 -55.85
C ASP A 191 26.19 -33.07 -55.90
N GLN A 192 25.76 -31.90 -55.43
CA GLN A 192 24.38 -31.42 -55.58
C GLN A 192 24.00 -31.12 -57.04
N MET A 193 24.91 -30.57 -57.85
CA MET A 193 24.67 -30.37 -59.28
C MET A 193 24.55 -31.71 -60.02
N LYS A 194 25.36 -32.71 -59.66
CA LYS A 194 25.27 -34.07 -60.22
C LYS A 194 23.98 -34.77 -59.84
N SER A 195 23.50 -34.64 -58.60
CA SER A 195 22.25 -35.25 -58.17
C SER A 195 21.02 -34.60 -58.81
N LYS A 196 21.03 -33.28 -59.00
CA LYS A 196 19.98 -32.56 -59.74
C LYS A 196 19.95 -32.91 -61.23
N ARG A 197 21.10 -33.15 -61.86
CA ARG A 197 21.19 -33.59 -63.27
C ARG A 197 20.70 -35.02 -63.51
N LYS A 198 20.75 -35.91 -62.51
CA LYS A 198 20.23 -37.29 -62.61
C LYS A 198 18.72 -37.41 -62.39
N ARG A 199 18.03 -36.31 -62.05
CA ARG A 199 16.57 -36.27 -61.80
C ARG A 199 15.78 -35.61 -62.94
N LYS A 200 16.44 -35.23 -64.04
CA LYS A 200 15.82 -34.87 -65.31
C LYS A 200 16.11 -35.98 -66.31
#